data_AF-G1KUU6-F1
#
_entry.id   AF-G1KUU6-F1
#
_cell.length_a   1.000
_cell.length_b   1.000
_cell.length_c   1.000
_cell.angle_alpha   90.00
_cell.angle_beta   90.00
_cell.angle_gamma   90.00
#
_symmetry.space_group_name_H-M   'P 1'
#
loop_
_entity.id
_entity.type
_entity.pdbx_description
1 polymer ?
#
loop_
_entity_poly.entity_id
_entity_poly.type
_entity_poly.pdbx_seq_one_letter_code
_entity_poly.pdbx_strand_id
1 'polypeptide(L)'
;MAPVFYSNVILLLLASLNLASGGKLLVIPMDGSHWLSMKPVLKQLRQNGHEMVIIAPEVSIHIKPEEDFYTLKTYPVPFTSEEMNENIQSFSDHVFEDVPFLVMIAKTFELMKKSSAMFLGSCTHLLYNEELKMYFRENKFDAVFSDPFWPCGQIVAEYLEIPSVFFLRGIPCGYEFEATQCPRPPSYVPRGFTRYSDHMTFPQRVKNMLFHFTEFFLCSSVYTPYAKLASEFLQREMTFVELVSNGSVWLIREDLAFTYPKPLMPNMIMIGGINCAGKKPLSQEFEAIVNESGEHGIVVFSLGSMVSEIPMKKAMEIAEGLGTIPQTVLWRYTGETPPNLAKNTKLVKWLPQNDLLAHPKTRAFITHAGSHGVYEGICNGVPMVLMPLFGDQMDNAKRVESRGAGVALNIIEMTAKDISEALKAVIYDKKYKENIQRLSELHLDRPIHPLDLAVHWVEFVMKHKGAPHLRPAAHDLNWVQYHSIDVLAFLLAASLLALFISMKCCMFCCRKCFCKSGRLTKKSKSKSH
;
A
#
# COMPACT_ATOMS: atom_id res chain seq x y z
N MET A 1 0.67 9.98 63.20
CA MET A 1 -0.55 10.17 62.38
C MET A 1 -0.25 10.60 60.94
N ALA A 2 0.72 11.49 60.70
CA ALA A 2 1.13 11.91 59.35
C ALA A 2 1.61 10.78 58.38
N PRO A 3 2.37 9.74 58.80
CA PRO A 3 2.91 8.74 57.86
C PRO A 3 1.82 7.87 57.21
N VAL A 4 0.76 7.59 57.96
CA VAL A 4 -0.40 6.80 57.50
C VAL A 4 -1.21 7.60 56.48
N PHE A 5 -1.28 8.92 56.65
CA PHE A 5 -1.97 9.81 55.72
C PHE A 5 -1.26 9.86 54.36
N TYR A 6 0.07 10.00 54.35
CA TYR A 6 0.86 9.96 53.09
C TYR A 6 0.79 8.60 52.40
N SER A 7 0.83 7.50 53.16
CA SER A 7 0.69 6.15 52.61
C SER A 7 -0.67 5.93 51.96
N ASN A 8 -1.76 6.38 52.59
CA ASN A 8 -3.11 6.28 52.03
C ASN A 8 -3.32 7.18 50.81
N VAL A 9 -2.72 8.39 50.79
CA VAL A 9 -2.75 9.29 49.63
C VAL A 9 -1.96 8.71 48.45
N ILE A 10 -0.82 8.06 48.69
CA ILE A 10 -0.07 7.35 47.64
C ILE A 10 -0.86 6.15 47.14
N LEU A 11 -1.52 5.39 48.01
CA LEU A 11 -2.37 4.26 47.60
C LEU A 11 -3.59 4.72 46.78
N LEU A 12 -4.22 5.84 47.16
CA LEU A 12 -5.30 6.48 46.40
C LEU A 12 -4.80 7.05 45.07
N LEU A 13 -3.61 7.64 45.03
CA LEU A 13 -2.97 8.11 43.80
C LEU A 13 -2.64 6.94 42.87
N LEU A 14 -2.11 5.83 43.40
CA LEU A 14 -1.84 4.59 42.66
C LEU A 14 -3.12 3.87 42.21
N ALA A 15 -4.22 3.99 42.97
CA ALA A 15 -5.53 3.48 42.56
C ALA A 15 -6.26 4.41 41.57
N SER A 16 -5.86 5.69 41.52
CA SER A 16 -6.34 6.70 40.55
C SER A 16 -5.45 6.84 39.32
N LEU A 17 -4.26 6.20 39.30
CA LEU A 17 -3.66 5.78 38.05
C LEU A 17 -4.68 4.81 37.48
N ASN A 18 -5.46 5.27 36.50
CA ASN A 18 -6.30 4.39 35.71
C ASN A 18 -5.45 3.14 35.45
N LEU A 19 -5.92 1.96 35.89
CA LEU A 19 -5.49 0.74 35.22
C LEU A 19 -5.71 1.08 33.75
N ALA A 20 -4.62 1.25 32.99
CA ALA A 20 -4.73 1.52 31.57
C ALA A 20 -5.54 0.34 31.04
N SER A 21 -6.82 0.57 30.76
CA SER A 21 -7.72 -0.51 30.36
C SER A 21 -7.28 -0.88 28.96
N GLY A 22 -6.39 -1.87 28.86
CA GLY A 22 -5.96 -2.43 27.60
C GLY A 22 -7.20 -2.92 26.86
N GLY A 23 -7.47 -2.35 25.70
CA GLY A 23 -8.48 -2.89 24.81
C GLY A 23 -8.04 -4.22 24.18
N LYS A 24 -9.00 -4.97 23.65
CA LYS A 24 -8.82 -6.29 23.04
C LYS A 24 -9.03 -6.21 21.53
N LEU A 25 -7.97 -6.47 20.78
CA LEU A 25 -7.94 -6.34 19.33
C LEU A 25 -8.00 -7.71 18.65
N LEU A 26 -8.94 -7.87 17.72
CA LEU A 26 -8.96 -9.02 16.82
C LEU A 26 -8.10 -8.70 15.60
N VAL A 27 -7.11 -9.53 15.30
CA VAL A 27 -6.20 -9.31 14.18
C VAL A 27 -6.38 -10.41 13.15
N ILE A 28 -6.71 -10.03 11.92
CA ILE A 28 -6.88 -10.96 10.80
C ILE A 28 -5.90 -10.51 9.71
N PRO A 29 -4.63 -10.97 9.77
CA PRO A 29 -3.59 -10.50 8.88
C PRO A 29 -3.62 -11.23 7.53
N MET A 30 -2.93 -10.66 6.55
CA MET A 30 -2.39 -11.41 5.42
C MET A 30 -0.98 -11.89 5.79
N ASP A 31 -0.65 -13.16 5.49
CA ASP A 31 0.67 -13.73 5.78
C ASP A 31 1.77 -13.16 4.85
N GLY A 32 2.99 -13.68 4.94
CA GLY A 32 4.13 -13.22 4.18
C GLY A 32 4.63 -11.85 4.66
N SER A 33 5.02 -10.99 3.73
CA SER A 33 5.55 -9.65 4.05
C SER A 33 4.53 -8.72 4.71
N HIS A 34 3.23 -8.97 4.52
CA HIS A 34 2.14 -8.20 5.12
C HIS A 34 2.14 -8.41 6.65
N TRP A 35 2.14 -9.66 7.09
CA TRP A 35 2.26 -10.02 8.52
C TRP A 35 3.51 -9.43 9.15
N LEU A 36 4.68 -9.58 8.51
CA LEU A 36 5.94 -9.03 9.02
C LEU A 36 5.87 -7.52 9.26
N SER A 37 5.08 -6.80 8.46
CA SER A 37 4.85 -5.35 8.61
C SER A 37 3.95 -4.98 9.78
N MET A 38 3.01 -5.85 10.14
CA MET A 38 2.04 -5.60 11.20
C MET A 38 2.67 -5.84 12.57
N LYS A 39 3.63 -6.77 12.67
CA LYS A 39 4.27 -7.15 13.93
C LYS A 39 4.81 -5.98 14.77
N PRO A 40 5.50 -4.97 14.22
CA PRO A 40 5.94 -3.82 15.00
C PRO A 40 4.79 -3.08 15.69
N VAL A 41 3.67 -2.85 14.98
CA VAL A 41 2.47 -2.20 15.52
C VAL A 41 1.88 -3.04 16.65
N LEU A 42 1.73 -4.35 16.42
CA LEU A 42 1.20 -5.27 17.41
C LEU A 42 2.09 -5.32 18.67
N LYS A 43 3.40 -5.40 18.51
CA LYS A 43 4.35 -5.38 19.64
C LYS A 43 4.22 -4.10 20.46
N GLN A 44 4.09 -2.94 19.80
CA GLN A 44 3.91 -1.67 20.50
C GLN A 44 2.55 -1.62 21.22
N LEU A 45 1.47 -2.07 20.59
CA LEU A 45 0.15 -2.19 21.23
C LEU A 45 0.19 -3.11 22.46
N ARG A 46 0.91 -4.25 22.39
CA ARG A 46 1.12 -5.13 23.54
C ARG A 46 1.83 -4.42 24.69
N GLN A 47 2.87 -3.65 24.38
CA GLN A 47 3.61 -2.85 25.37
C GLN A 47 2.72 -1.78 26.01
N ASN A 48 1.76 -1.24 25.25
CA ASN A 48 0.74 -0.31 25.75
C ASN A 48 -0.36 -1.00 26.58
N GLY A 49 -0.28 -2.32 26.77
CA GLY A 49 -1.19 -3.10 27.63
C GLY A 49 -2.34 -3.77 26.88
N HIS A 50 -2.40 -3.69 25.56
CA HIS A 50 -3.48 -4.30 24.78
C HIS A 50 -3.37 -5.83 24.71
N GLU A 51 -4.53 -6.47 24.63
CA GLU A 51 -4.65 -7.89 24.30
C GLU A 51 -4.89 -8.04 22.81
N MET A 52 -4.22 -9.01 22.19
CA MET A 52 -4.37 -9.26 20.75
C MET A 52 -4.61 -10.74 20.52
N VAL A 53 -5.64 -11.03 19.74
CA VAL A 53 -5.92 -12.37 19.24
C VAL A 53 -5.72 -12.38 17.73
N ILE A 54 -4.73 -13.14 17.27
CA ILE A 54 -4.46 -13.33 15.84
C ILE A 54 -5.26 -14.53 15.37
N ILE A 55 -6.01 -14.36 14.29
CA ILE A 55 -6.68 -15.45 13.59
C ILE A 55 -5.90 -15.76 12.32
N ALA A 56 -5.44 -16.99 12.19
CA ALA A 56 -4.64 -17.42 11.04
C ALA A 56 -5.04 -18.82 10.58
N PRO A 57 -4.86 -19.17 9.30
CA PRO A 57 -4.99 -20.56 8.87
C PRO A 57 -3.93 -21.45 9.54
N GLU A 58 -4.25 -22.72 9.76
CA GLU A 58 -3.28 -23.71 10.30
C GLU A 58 -2.02 -23.85 9.42
N VAL A 59 -2.18 -23.61 8.11
CA VAL A 59 -1.08 -23.50 7.14
C VAL A 59 -0.70 -22.04 6.99
N SER A 60 0.45 -21.65 7.58
CA SER A 60 0.98 -20.28 7.57
C SER A 60 2.49 -20.27 7.23
N ILE A 61 2.94 -19.21 6.57
CA ILE A 61 4.32 -18.98 6.11
C ILE A 61 5.18 -18.40 7.25
N HIS A 62 4.69 -17.36 7.92
CA HIS A 62 5.45 -16.60 8.91
C HIS A 62 4.71 -16.39 10.24
N ILE A 63 3.43 -16.73 10.32
CA ILE A 63 2.66 -16.67 11.57
C ILE A 63 2.94 -17.95 12.36
N LYS A 64 3.41 -17.80 13.60
CA LYS A 64 3.86 -18.91 14.45
C LYS A 64 3.23 -18.85 15.84
N PRO A 65 3.03 -19.97 16.54
CA PRO A 65 2.44 -19.96 17.88
C PRO A 65 3.41 -19.47 18.98
N GLU A 66 4.73 -19.50 18.77
CA GLU A 66 5.73 -19.26 19.82
C GLU A 66 6.06 -17.77 20.09
N GLU A 67 5.16 -16.83 19.78
CA GLU A 67 5.39 -15.40 20.03
C GLU A 67 4.62 -14.92 21.28
N ASP A 68 5.31 -14.19 22.16
CA ASP A 68 4.83 -13.82 23.51
C ASP A 68 3.87 -12.62 23.56
N PHE A 69 3.69 -11.92 22.43
CA PHE A 69 2.89 -10.69 22.38
C PHE A 69 1.45 -10.90 21.91
N TYR A 70 1.02 -12.10 21.53
CA TYR A 70 -0.37 -12.37 21.14
C TYR A 70 -0.87 -13.76 21.50
N THR A 71 -2.18 -13.95 21.45
CA THR A 71 -2.82 -15.27 21.43
C THR A 71 -3.12 -15.68 20.00
N LEU A 72 -2.70 -16.87 19.58
CA LEU A 72 -3.00 -17.41 18.25
C LEU A 72 -4.23 -18.31 18.30
N LYS A 73 -5.16 -18.13 17.37
CA LYS A 73 -6.23 -19.09 17.08
C LYS A 73 -6.16 -19.48 15.62
N THR A 74 -6.13 -20.78 15.37
CA THR A 74 -6.04 -21.33 14.02
C THR A 74 -7.35 -21.94 13.55
N TYR A 75 -7.54 -22.03 12.23
CA TYR A 75 -8.66 -22.74 11.61
C TYR A 75 -8.17 -23.61 10.45
N PRO A 76 -8.89 -24.70 10.14
CA PRO A 76 -8.50 -25.62 9.07
C PRO A 76 -8.70 -25.01 7.69
N VAL A 77 -7.85 -25.36 6.74
CA VAL A 77 -7.91 -24.86 5.35
C VAL A 77 -7.89 -25.99 4.32
N PRO A 78 -8.44 -25.77 3.11
CA PRO A 78 -8.54 -26.81 2.08
C PRO A 78 -7.27 -26.94 1.22
N PHE A 79 -6.09 -26.61 1.75
CA PHE A 79 -4.82 -26.70 1.04
C PHE A 79 -3.67 -27.05 1.98
N THR A 80 -2.61 -27.65 1.44
CA THR A 80 -1.42 -28.04 2.21
C THR A 80 -0.34 -26.95 2.23
N SER A 81 0.68 -27.14 3.06
CA SER A 81 1.86 -26.26 3.08
C SER A 81 2.65 -26.32 1.77
N GLU A 82 2.69 -27.48 1.12
CA GLU A 82 3.32 -27.66 -0.20
C GLU A 82 2.57 -26.85 -1.27
N GLU A 83 1.24 -26.95 -1.34
CA GLU A 83 0.45 -26.20 -2.32
C GLU A 83 0.58 -24.68 -2.14
N MET A 84 0.67 -24.21 -0.89
CA MET A 84 0.92 -22.80 -0.58
C MET A 84 2.34 -22.38 -1.03
N ASN A 85 3.35 -23.20 -0.78
CA ASN A 85 4.72 -22.92 -1.21
C ASN A 85 4.86 -22.94 -2.74
N GLU A 86 4.22 -23.89 -3.42
CA GLU A 86 4.16 -23.93 -4.89
C GLU A 86 3.48 -22.68 -5.45
N ASN A 87 2.39 -22.23 -4.83
CA ASN A 87 1.71 -21.00 -5.23
C ASN A 87 2.65 -19.78 -5.12
N ILE A 88 3.45 -19.69 -4.05
CA ILE A 88 4.44 -18.62 -3.87
C ILE A 88 5.57 -18.73 -4.91
N GLN A 89 6.15 -19.92 -5.06
CA GLN A 89 7.26 -20.17 -5.98
C GLN A 89 6.86 -19.87 -7.44
N SER A 90 5.63 -20.20 -7.82
CA SER A 90 5.12 -19.94 -9.17
C SER A 90 5.18 -18.46 -9.58
N PHE A 91 5.03 -17.52 -8.64
CA PHE A 91 5.23 -16.09 -8.94
C PHE A 91 6.69 -15.75 -9.21
N SER A 92 7.62 -16.37 -8.47
CA SER A 92 9.05 -16.16 -8.68
C SER A 92 9.49 -16.75 -10.02
N ASP A 93 9.11 -18.00 -10.30
CA ASP A 93 9.49 -18.71 -11.52
C ASP A 93 8.93 -18.03 -12.76
N HIS A 94 7.68 -17.57 -12.70
CA HIS A 94 7.01 -16.84 -13.77
C HIS A 94 7.75 -15.57 -14.21
N VAL A 95 8.51 -14.92 -13.30
CA VAL A 95 9.34 -13.76 -13.65
C VAL A 95 10.51 -14.15 -14.56
N PHE A 96 11.06 -15.35 -14.40
CA PHE A 96 12.24 -15.79 -15.15
C PHE A 96 11.90 -16.60 -16.41
N GLU A 97 10.61 -16.74 -16.73
CA GLU A 97 10.18 -17.38 -17.98
C GLU A 97 10.42 -16.47 -19.19
N ASP A 98 11.05 -17.01 -20.22
CA ASP A 98 11.22 -16.33 -21.52
C ASP A 98 9.98 -16.56 -22.40
N VAL A 99 8.94 -15.77 -22.15
CA VAL A 99 7.65 -15.85 -22.88
C VAL A 99 7.25 -14.50 -23.46
N PRO A 100 6.51 -14.48 -24.59
CA PRO A 100 5.99 -13.25 -25.16
C PRO A 100 5.12 -12.44 -24.17
N PHE A 101 5.17 -11.12 -24.25
CA PHE A 101 4.49 -10.21 -23.31
C PHE A 101 3.00 -10.50 -23.09
N LEU A 102 2.24 -10.83 -24.14
CA LEU A 102 0.82 -11.16 -24.00
C LEU A 102 0.59 -12.47 -23.23
N VAL A 103 1.47 -13.46 -23.41
CA VAL A 103 1.45 -14.71 -22.67
C VAL A 103 1.82 -14.46 -21.21
N MET A 104 2.79 -13.59 -20.96
CA MET A 104 3.17 -13.17 -19.61
C MET A 104 1.99 -12.53 -18.87
N ILE A 105 1.22 -11.64 -19.53
CA ILE A 105 0.00 -11.05 -18.95
C ILE A 105 -1.03 -12.14 -18.62
N ALA A 106 -1.32 -13.02 -19.57
CA ALA A 106 -2.32 -14.08 -19.38
C ALA A 106 -1.95 -15.01 -18.21
N LYS A 107 -0.68 -15.45 -18.14
CA LYS A 107 -0.16 -16.25 -17.03
C LYS A 107 -0.23 -15.51 -15.69
N THR A 108 0.14 -14.23 -15.66
CA THR A 108 0.03 -13.39 -14.45
C THR A 108 -1.41 -13.36 -13.94
N PHE A 109 -2.38 -13.22 -14.85
CA PHE A 109 -3.80 -13.23 -14.51
C PHE A 109 -4.26 -14.59 -13.96
N GLU A 110 -3.85 -15.70 -14.58
CA GLU A 110 -4.17 -17.04 -14.08
C GLU A 110 -3.55 -17.33 -12.71
N LEU A 111 -2.31 -16.90 -12.45
CA LEU A 111 -1.67 -17.01 -11.14
C LEU A 111 -2.42 -16.21 -10.07
N MET A 112 -2.82 -14.97 -10.39
CA MET A 112 -3.62 -14.14 -9.48
C MET A 112 -4.98 -14.76 -9.19
N LYS A 113 -5.63 -15.35 -10.20
CA LYS A 113 -6.91 -16.05 -10.04
C LYS A 113 -6.78 -17.30 -9.17
N LYS A 114 -5.75 -18.13 -9.40
CA LYS A 114 -5.45 -19.32 -8.58
C LYS A 114 -5.20 -18.94 -7.11
N SER A 115 -4.35 -17.95 -6.87
CA SER A 115 -4.09 -17.41 -5.53
C SER A 115 -5.36 -16.88 -4.88
N SER A 116 -6.14 -16.08 -5.61
CA SER A 116 -7.40 -15.54 -5.10
C SER A 116 -8.39 -16.62 -4.71
N ALA A 117 -8.49 -17.71 -5.48
CA ALA A 117 -9.37 -18.84 -5.16
C ALA A 117 -8.92 -19.57 -3.88
N MET A 118 -7.61 -19.77 -3.70
CA MET A 118 -7.04 -20.36 -2.48
C MET A 118 -7.35 -19.49 -1.24
N PHE A 119 -7.11 -18.17 -1.31
CA PHE A 119 -7.41 -17.25 -0.21
C PHE A 119 -8.91 -17.10 0.05
N LEU A 120 -9.75 -17.14 -0.99
CA LEU A 120 -11.20 -17.17 -0.83
C LEU A 120 -11.64 -18.43 -0.09
N GLY A 121 -11.11 -19.60 -0.44
CA GLY A 121 -11.37 -20.85 0.26
C GLY A 121 -10.99 -20.78 1.74
N SER A 122 -9.80 -20.23 2.04
CA SER A 122 -9.39 -19.94 3.43
C SER A 122 -10.39 -19.04 4.15
N CYS A 123 -10.85 -17.96 3.50
CA CYS A 123 -11.83 -17.06 4.09
C CYS A 123 -13.18 -17.75 4.36
N THR A 124 -13.68 -18.56 3.44
CA THR A 124 -14.89 -19.35 3.65
C THR A 124 -14.76 -20.26 4.88
N HIS A 125 -13.62 -20.96 5.02
CA HIS A 125 -13.37 -21.82 6.17
C HIS A 125 -13.31 -21.04 7.49
N LEU A 126 -12.75 -19.82 7.50
CA LEU A 126 -12.78 -18.94 8.67
C LEU A 126 -14.21 -18.54 9.04
N LEU A 127 -14.98 -18.02 8.07
CA LEU A 127 -16.32 -17.48 8.31
C LEU A 127 -17.31 -18.55 8.81
N TYR A 128 -17.21 -19.77 8.28
CA TYR A 128 -18.09 -20.88 8.65
C TYR A 128 -17.54 -21.77 9.79
N ASN A 129 -16.43 -21.37 10.44
CA ASN A 129 -15.92 -22.10 11.59
C ASN A 129 -16.77 -21.79 12.85
N GLU A 130 -17.54 -22.78 13.32
CA GLU A 130 -18.44 -22.61 14.48
C GLU A 130 -17.67 -22.31 15.78
N GLU A 131 -16.52 -22.93 16.00
CA GLU A 131 -15.71 -22.71 17.21
C GLU A 131 -15.21 -21.27 17.29
N LEU A 132 -14.69 -20.73 16.18
CA LEU A 132 -14.25 -19.33 16.12
C LEU A 132 -15.42 -18.36 16.25
N LYS A 133 -16.58 -18.64 15.63
CA LYS A 133 -17.78 -17.81 15.82
C LYS A 133 -18.22 -17.76 17.27
N MET A 134 -18.22 -18.90 17.98
CA MET A 134 -18.50 -18.94 19.41
C MET A 134 -17.46 -18.15 20.20
N TYR A 135 -16.18 -18.38 19.92
CA TYR A 135 -15.08 -17.68 20.56
C TYR A 135 -15.19 -16.16 20.40
N PHE A 136 -15.52 -15.66 19.21
CA PHE A 136 -15.70 -14.24 18.95
C PHE A 136 -16.82 -13.60 19.79
N ARG A 137 -17.96 -14.29 19.91
CA ARG A 137 -19.10 -13.83 20.72
C ARG A 137 -18.77 -13.77 22.21
N GLU A 138 -18.02 -14.74 22.71
CA GLU A 138 -17.66 -14.84 24.13
C GLU A 138 -16.57 -13.84 24.54
N ASN A 139 -15.64 -13.53 23.64
CA ASN A 139 -14.41 -12.81 24.00
C ASN A 139 -14.47 -11.29 23.85
N LYS A 140 -15.52 -10.73 23.22
CA LYS A 140 -15.80 -9.30 22.98
C LYS A 140 -14.57 -8.46 22.59
N PHE A 141 -14.45 -8.15 21.31
CA PHE A 141 -13.36 -7.34 20.77
C PHE A 141 -13.75 -5.87 20.60
N ASP A 142 -12.78 -4.97 20.70
CA ASP A 142 -13.00 -3.53 20.55
C ASP A 142 -12.93 -3.06 19.08
N ALA A 143 -12.15 -3.74 18.27
CA ALA A 143 -11.97 -3.48 16.84
C ALA A 143 -11.36 -4.70 16.12
N VAL A 144 -11.44 -4.71 14.79
CA VAL A 144 -10.66 -5.59 13.92
C VAL A 144 -9.49 -4.83 13.31
N PHE A 145 -8.29 -5.40 13.34
CA PHE A 145 -7.12 -4.91 12.62
C PHE A 145 -6.75 -5.88 11.51
N SER A 146 -6.89 -5.46 10.25
CA SER A 146 -6.80 -6.36 9.10
C SER A 146 -6.10 -5.72 7.92
N ASP A 147 -5.54 -6.53 7.02
CA ASP A 147 -5.14 -6.06 5.70
C ASP A 147 -6.32 -6.25 4.71
N PRO A 148 -6.88 -5.19 4.12
CA PRO A 148 -8.02 -5.26 3.21
C PRO A 148 -7.66 -5.80 1.81
N PHE A 149 -6.37 -6.07 1.53
CA PHE A 149 -5.96 -6.78 0.31
C PHE A 149 -6.71 -8.11 0.17
N TRP A 150 -6.97 -8.78 1.30
CA TRP A 150 -7.96 -9.85 1.42
C TRP A 150 -9.04 -9.45 2.44
N PRO A 151 -10.29 -9.22 2.00
CA PRO A 151 -11.29 -8.54 2.82
C PRO A 151 -11.92 -9.41 3.93
N CYS A 152 -11.39 -10.60 4.21
CA CYS A 152 -12.01 -11.53 5.15
C CYS A 152 -12.16 -10.93 6.55
N GLY A 153 -11.14 -10.20 7.01
CA GLY A 153 -11.22 -9.48 8.29
C GLY A 153 -12.32 -8.42 8.31
N GLN A 154 -12.61 -7.78 7.18
CA GLN A 154 -13.74 -6.85 7.09
C GLN A 154 -15.08 -7.56 7.16
N ILE A 155 -15.23 -8.73 6.56
CA ILE A 155 -16.47 -9.53 6.68
C ILE A 155 -16.70 -9.93 8.14
N VAL A 156 -15.64 -10.33 8.86
CA VAL A 156 -15.72 -10.62 10.29
C VAL A 156 -16.07 -9.38 11.10
N ALA A 157 -15.52 -8.20 10.76
CA ALA A 157 -15.85 -6.94 11.42
C ALA A 157 -17.34 -6.59 11.28
N GLU A 158 -17.90 -6.72 10.06
CA GLU A 158 -19.34 -6.52 9.81
C GLU A 158 -20.20 -7.51 10.61
N TYR A 159 -19.80 -8.79 10.65
CA TYR A 159 -20.52 -9.83 11.39
C TYR A 159 -20.56 -9.58 12.90
N LEU A 160 -19.47 -9.05 13.45
CA LEU A 160 -19.36 -8.73 14.87
C LEU A 160 -19.89 -7.33 15.21
N GLU A 161 -20.24 -6.53 14.20
CA GLU A 161 -20.67 -5.13 14.36
C GLU A 161 -19.65 -4.27 15.13
N ILE A 162 -18.35 -4.47 14.86
CA ILE A 162 -17.26 -3.71 15.47
C ILE A 162 -16.45 -2.96 14.40
N PRO A 163 -15.84 -1.81 14.73
CA PRO A 163 -15.09 -1.04 13.74
C PRO A 163 -13.82 -1.78 13.31
N SER A 164 -13.38 -1.51 12.09
CA SER A 164 -12.12 -2.03 11.56
C SER A 164 -11.10 -0.94 11.27
N VAL A 165 -9.83 -1.28 11.47
CA VAL A 165 -8.66 -0.52 11.06
C VAL A 165 -7.94 -1.32 9.99
N PHE A 166 -7.73 -0.70 8.84
CA PHE A 166 -7.02 -1.32 7.74
C PHE A 166 -5.56 -0.97 7.76
N PHE A 167 -4.72 -1.97 7.54
CA PHE A 167 -3.28 -1.82 7.40
C PHE A 167 -2.87 -2.33 6.03
N LEU A 168 -2.53 -1.44 5.11
CA LEU A 168 -2.37 -1.81 3.70
C LEU A 168 -1.20 -1.11 3.05
N ARG A 169 -0.67 -1.72 1.97
CA ARG A 169 0.17 -1.00 1.01
C ARG A 169 -0.67 -0.32 -0.08
N GLY A 170 -1.79 -0.93 -0.44
CA GLY A 170 -2.73 -0.51 -1.47
C GLY A 170 -3.57 -1.73 -1.87
N ILE A 171 -4.71 -1.51 -2.54
CA ILE A 171 -5.52 -2.59 -3.10
C ILE A 171 -5.38 -2.53 -4.62
N PRO A 172 -5.16 -3.67 -5.31
CA PRO A 172 -5.24 -3.73 -6.75
C PRO A 172 -6.42 -2.95 -7.33
N CYS A 173 -6.18 -2.29 -8.46
CA CYS A 173 -7.15 -1.43 -9.14
C CYS A 173 -7.55 -0.15 -8.40
N GLY A 174 -6.95 0.13 -7.24
CA GLY A 174 -7.18 1.35 -6.48
C GLY A 174 -8.52 1.38 -5.76
N TYR A 175 -9.03 0.21 -5.35
CA TYR A 175 -10.28 0.13 -4.60
C TYR A 175 -10.23 0.88 -3.27
N GLU A 176 -9.06 1.09 -2.67
CA GLU A 176 -8.91 1.95 -1.49
C GLU A 176 -9.36 3.39 -1.77
N PHE A 177 -9.20 3.89 -3.00
CA PHE A 177 -9.63 5.22 -3.38
C PHE A 177 -11.13 5.29 -3.64
N GLU A 178 -11.69 4.27 -4.29
CA GLU A 178 -13.14 4.18 -4.53
C GLU A 178 -13.90 3.99 -3.21
N ALA A 179 -13.42 3.10 -2.35
CA ALA A 179 -13.98 2.80 -1.05
C ALA A 179 -13.90 3.95 -0.04
N THR A 180 -13.02 4.93 -0.25
CA THR A 180 -12.91 6.13 0.58
C THR A 180 -13.47 7.38 -0.10
N GLN A 181 -13.97 7.25 -1.34
CA GLN A 181 -14.34 8.37 -2.21
C GLN A 181 -13.17 9.35 -2.45
N CYS A 182 -11.92 8.89 -2.31
CA CYS A 182 -10.73 9.70 -2.49
C CYS A 182 -10.46 9.99 -3.99
N PRO A 183 -10.34 11.26 -4.41
CA PRO A 183 -10.06 11.58 -5.80
C PRO A 183 -8.74 10.99 -6.29
N ARG A 184 -8.79 10.29 -7.44
CA ARG A 184 -7.63 9.65 -8.09
C ARG A 184 -7.50 10.05 -9.57
N PRO A 185 -7.32 11.35 -9.87
CA PRO A 185 -7.41 11.88 -11.25
C PRO A 185 -6.31 11.30 -12.17
N PRO A 186 -6.67 10.67 -13.30
CA PRO A 186 -5.72 10.03 -14.21
C PRO A 186 -4.84 11.02 -14.99
N SER A 187 -5.10 12.32 -14.87
CA SER A 187 -4.31 13.36 -15.54
C SER A 187 -2.91 13.54 -14.95
N TYR A 188 -2.71 13.20 -13.67
CA TYR A 188 -1.41 13.29 -12.98
C TYR A 188 -1.18 12.18 -11.96
N VAL A 189 -2.19 11.39 -11.57
CA VAL A 189 -1.96 10.22 -10.72
C VAL A 189 -1.70 9.00 -11.62
N PRO A 190 -0.46 8.47 -11.68
CA PRO A 190 -0.16 7.30 -12.49
C PRO A 190 -0.88 6.06 -11.92
N ARG A 191 -1.41 5.24 -12.83
CA ARG A 191 -2.03 3.94 -12.54
C ARG A 191 -0.96 2.91 -12.24
N GLY A 192 -1.32 1.91 -11.45
CA GLY A 192 -0.39 0.85 -11.05
C GLY A 192 0.16 0.14 -12.29
N PHE A 193 1.38 -0.36 -12.20
CA PHE A 193 2.09 -1.11 -13.25
C PHE A 193 2.44 -0.31 -14.52
N THR A 194 2.08 0.98 -14.60
CA THR A 194 2.43 1.83 -15.76
C THR A 194 3.88 2.29 -15.76
N ARG A 195 4.57 2.26 -14.60
CA ARG A 195 5.94 2.79 -14.43
C ARG A 195 6.05 4.27 -14.83
N TYR A 196 4.98 5.03 -14.69
CA TYR A 196 4.95 6.47 -14.97
C TYR A 196 5.18 7.31 -13.71
N SER A 197 5.69 8.52 -13.90
CA SER A 197 5.68 9.56 -12.87
C SER A 197 4.37 10.33 -12.88
N ASP A 198 4.22 11.25 -11.94
CA ASP A 198 3.16 12.27 -11.94
C ASP A 198 3.31 13.31 -13.06
N HIS A 199 4.49 13.42 -13.65
CA HIS A 199 4.76 14.23 -14.84
C HIS A 199 4.72 13.39 -16.12
N MET A 200 3.52 13.18 -16.66
CA MET A 200 3.28 12.41 -17.87
C MET A 200 3.19 13.28 -19.14
N THR A 201 3.81 12.82 -20.23
CA THR A 201 3.55 13.31 -21.59
C THR A 201 2.11 12.99 -22.03
N PHE A 202 1.62 13.63 -23.10
CA PHE A 202 0.28 13.33 -23.61
C PHE A 202 0.06 11.84 -23.95
N PRO A 203 0.96 11.14 -24.67
CA PRO A 203 0.79 9.70 -24.92
C PRO A 203 0.79 8.86 -23.64
N GLN A 204 1.59 9.22 -22.63
CA GLN A 204 1.56 8.56 -21.33
C GLN A 204 0.23 8.78 -20.62
N ARG A 205 -0.34 9.99 -20.66
CA ARG A 205 -1.68 10.28 -20.11
C ARG A 205 -2.78 9.51 -20.82
N VAL A 206 -2.71 9.38 -22.15
CA VAL A 206 -3.66 8.55 -22.92
C VAL A 206 -3.60 7.10 -22.44
N LYS A 207 -2.40 6.52 -22.34
CA LYS A 207 -2.22 5.16 -21.81
C LYS A 207 -2.71 5.04 -20.37
N ASN A 208 -2.37 5.99 -19.51
CA ASN A 208 -2.81 6.02 -18.11
C ASN A 208 -4.34 6.04 -17.98
N MET A 209 -5.01 6.81 -18.86
CA MET A 209 -6.46 6.85 -18.94
C MET A 209 -7.05 5.52 -19.43
N LEU A 210 -6.44 4.87 -20.42
CA LEU A 210 -6.88 3.55 -20.87
C LEU A 210 -6.75 2.50 -19.75
N PHE A 211 -5.60 2.49 -19.06
CA PHE A 211 -5.37 1.62 -17.90
C PHE A 211 -6.44 1.83 -16.83
N HIS A 212 -6.80 3.08 -16.53
CA HIS A 212 -7.85 3.39 -15.58
C HIS A 212 -9.18 2.69 -15.88
N PHE A 213 -9.57 2.61 -17.15
CA PHE A 213 -10.81 1.94 -17.55
C PHE A 213 -10.68 0.40 -17.58
N THR A 214 -9.50 -0.13 -17.89
CA THR A 214 -9.29 -1.58 -17.97
C THR A 214 -9.04 -2.24 -16.62
N GLU A 215 -8.54 -1.49 -15.63
CA GLU A 215 -8.28 -1.99 -14.25
C GLU A 215 -9.53 -2.69 -13.67
N PHE A 216 -10.72 -2.12 -13.83
CA PHE A 216 -11.96 -2.68 -13.29
C PHE A 216 -12.19 -4.15 -13.67
N PHE A 217 -11.94 -4.51 -14.94
CA PHE A 217 -12.15 -5.87 -15.43
C PHE A 217 -11.15 -6.87 -14.83
N LEU A 218 -9.89 -6.46 -14.64
CA LEU A 218 -8.84 -7.32 -14.11
C LEU A 218 -9.13 -7.70 -12.65
N CYS A 219 -9.60 -6.75 -11.84
CA CYS A 219 -9.82 -7.00 -10.43
C CYS A 219 -11.23 -7.58 -10.12
N SER A 220 -12.20 -7.45 -11.03
CA SER A 220 -13.53 -8.03 -10.81
C SER A 220 -13.48 -9.54 -10.57
N SER A 221 -12.65 -10.29 -11.29
CA SER A 221 -12.50 -11.74 -11.09
C SER A 221 -11.90 -12.13 -9.74
N VAL A 222 -11.13 -11.23 -9.11
CA VAL A 222 -10.49 -11.44 -7.80
C VAL A 222 -11.48 -11.11 -6.67
N TYR A 223 -12.18 -9.97 -6.76
CA TYR A 223 -12.95 -9.43 -5.63
C TYR A 223 -14.46 -9.72 -5.66
N THR A 224 -15.05 -9.95 -6.83
CA THR A 224 -16.48 -10.31 -6.92
C THR A 224 -16.83 -11.57 -6.11
N PRO A 225 -15.99 -12.63 -6.09
CA PRO A 225 -16.26 -13.79 -5.24
C PRO A 225 -16.33 -13.46 -3.74
N TYR A 226 -15.52 -12.53 -3.25
CA TYR A 226 -15.58 -12.08 -1.85
C TYR A 226 -16.85 -11.29 -1.55
N ALA A 227 -17.31 -10.45 -2.48
CA ALA A 227 -18.58 -9.73 -2.34
C ALA A 227 -19.78 -10.70 -2.23
N LYS A 228 -19.77 -11.77 -3.04
CA LYS A 228 -20.78 -12.85 -2.97
C LYS A 228 -20.72 -13.58 -1.63
N LEU A 229 -19.53 -14.02 -1.22
CA LEU A 229 -19.32 -14.68 0.07
C LEU A 229 -19.79 -13.81 1.23
N ALA A 230 -19.44 -12.51 1.22
CA ALA A 230 -19.89 -11.56 2.22
C ALA A 230 -21.42 -11.42 2.22
N SER A 231 -22.04 -11.31 1.04
CA SER A 231 -23.49 -11.17 0.92
C SER A 231 -24.25 -12.38 1.45
N GLU A 232 -23.77 -13.58 1.12
CA GLU A 232 -24.32 -14.85 1.60
C GLU A 232 -24.11 -15.01 3.11
N PHE A 233 -22.91 -14.71 3.62
CA PHE A 233 -22.61 -14.87 5.03
C PHE A 233 -23.37 -13.87 5.92
N LEU A 234 -23.45 -12.61 5.49
CA LEU A 234 -24.09 -11.52 6.24
C LEU A 234 -25.59 -11.39 5.94
N GLN A 235 -26.12 -12.18 5.00
CA GLN A 235 -27.52 -12.15 4.57
C GLN A 235 -28.00 -10.75 4.12
N ARG A 236 -27.10 -10.02 3.44
CA ARG A 236 -27.32 -8.65 2.95
C ARG A 236 -26.55 -8.46 1.65
N GLU A 237 -27.20 -8.00 0.58
CA GLU A 237 -26.51 -7.67 -0.67
C GLU A 237 -25.45 -6.60 -0.44
N MET A 238 -24.22 -6.87 -0.87
CA MET A 238 -23.11 -5.93 -0.80
C MET A 238 -22.16 -6.11 -1.99
N THR A 239 -21.65 -5.00 -2.49
CA THR A 239 -20.49 -4.96 -3.38
C THR A 239 -19.19 -5.00 -2.59
N PHE A 240 -18.09 -5.33 -3.27
CA PHE A 240 -16.76 -5.29 -2.64
C PHE A 240 -16.42 -3.89 -2.11
N VAL A 241 -16.70 -2.85 -2.91
CA VAL A 241 -16.43 -1.45 -2.54
C VAL A 241 -17.23 -1.05 -1.32
N GLU A 242 -18.52 -1.39 -1.24
CA GLU A 242 -19.34 -1.13 -0.05
C GLU A 242 -18.78 -1.82 1.18
N LEU A 243 -18.44 -3.11 1.07
CA LEU A 243 -17.86 -3.90 2.16
C LEU A 243 -16.62 -3.20 2.76
N VAL A 244 -15.65 -2.83 1.91
CA VAL A 244 -14.43 -2.19 2.42
C VAL A 244 -14.62 -0.71 2.74
N SER A 245 -15.66 -0.04 2.22
CA SER A 245 -15.95 1.36 2.58
C SER A 245 -16.30 1.56 4.06
N ASN A 246 -16.66 0.49 4.77
CA ASN A 246 -16.97 0.52 6.20
C ASN A 246 -15.72 0.53 7.10
N GLY A 247 -14.52 0.47 6.52
CA GLY A 247 -13.26 0.66 7.24
C GLY A 247 -13.16 2.04 7.91
N SER A 248 -12.92 2.09 9.22
CA SER A 248 -12.90 3.35 9.97
C SER A 248 -11.65 4.19 9.67
N VAL A 249 -10.48 3.55 9.62
CA VAL A 249 -9.19 4.19 9.33
C VAL A 249 -8.35 3.29 8.43
N TRP A 250 -7.67 3.91 7.46
CA TRP A 250 -6.81 3.28 6.48
C TRP A 250 -5.36 3.67 6.74
N LEU A 251 -4.60 2.81 7.41
CA LEU A 251 -3.17 2.97 7.64
C LEU A 251 -2.38 2.51 6.41
N ILE A 252 -2.07 3.48 5.54
CA ILE A 252 -1.42 3.25 4.25
C ILE A 252 0.10 3.29 4.43
N ARG A 253 0.79 2.20 4.06
CA ARG A 253 2.25 2.07 4.08
C ARG A 253 2.95 2.83 2.94
N GLU A 254 2.53 4.08 2.74
CA GLU A 254 3.12 5.06 1.82
C GLU A 254 3.45 6.34 2.58
N ASP A 255 4.36 7.16 2.05
CA ASP A 255 4.56 8.55 2.45
C ASP A 255 4.78 9.45 1.21
N LEU A 256 4.69 10.77 1.39
CA LEU A 256 4.79 11.72 0.29
C LEU A 256 6.24 12.08 -0.10
N ALA A 257 7.26 11.74 0.70
CA ALA A 257 8.64 11.90 0.26
C ALA A 257 8.99 10.86 -0.83
N PHE A 258 8.53 9.62 -0.65
CA PHE A 258 8.75 8.55 -1.62
C PHE A 258 7.69 8.46 -2.73
N THR A 259 6.42 8.66 -2.42
CA THR A 259 5.34 8.57 -3.43
C THR A 259 5.09 9.91 -4.12
N TYR A 260 4.14 9.95 -5.07
CA TYR A 260 3.78 11.19 -5.76
C TYR A 260 2.65 11.91 -5.02
N PRO A 261 2.68 13.26 -4.92
CA PRO A 261 1.60 14.03 -4.33
C PRO A 261 0.25 13.72 -4.97
N LYS A 262 -0.75 13.40 -4.13
CA LYS A 262 -2.12 13.07 -4.56
C LYS A 262 -3.12 13.44 -3.47
N PRO A 263 -4.42 13.57 -3.80
CA PRO A 263 -5.47 13.78 -2.81
C PRO A 263 -5.50 12.61 -1.82
N LEU A 264 -5.86 12.91 -0.57
CA LEU A 264 -6.03 11.93 0.51
C LEU A 264 -7.25 12.33 1.34
N MET A 265 -8.03 11.33 1.75
CA MET A 265 -9.15 11.54 2.67
C MET A 265 -8.67 11.57 4.13
N PRO A 266 -9.40 12.24 5.05
CA PRO A 266 -8.98 12.37 6.45
C PRO A 266 -8.78 11.04 7.18
N ASN A 267 -9.48 9.98 6.76
CA ASN A 267 -9.33 8.63 7.31
C ASN A 267 -8.20 7.81 6.67
N MET A 268 -7.47 8.37 5.70
CA MET A 268 -6.33 7.74 5.02
C MET A 268 -5.02 8.27 5.61
N ILE A 269 -4.43 7.49 6.51
CA ILE A 269 -3.26 7.90 7.30
C ILE A 269 -2.01 7.24 6.72
N MET A 270 -1.06 8.08 6.30
CA MET A 270 0.22 7.64 5.75
C MET A 270 1.18 7.24 6.87
N ILE A 271 1.63 5.98 6.82
CA ILE A 271 2.55 5.35 7.77
C ILE A 271 3.75 4.71 7.04
N GLY A 272 4.14 5.27 5.87
CA GLY A 272 5.35 4.86 5.15
C GLY A 272 6.60 4.99 6.02
N GLY A 273 7.50 4.00 5.93
CA GLY A 273 8.70 3.95 6.78
C GLY A 273 8.47 3.42 8.20
N ILE A 274 7.35 2.74 8.48
CA ILE A 274 7.12 2.12 9.79
C ILE A 274 8.21 1.12 10.23
N ASN A 275 8.93 0.54 9.27
CA ASN A 275 10.04 -0.38 9.53
C ASN A 275 11.39 0.32 9.70
N CYS A 276 11.43 1.65 9.67
CA CYS A 276 12.63 2.43 9.92
C CYS A 276 12.95 2.42 11.41
N ALA A 277 13.30 1.23 11.91
CA ALA A 277 13.69 1.04 13.28
C ALA A 277 15.09 1.64 13.51
N GLY A 278 15.29 2.23 14.68
CA GLY A 278 16.62 2.66 15.11
C GLY A 278 17.60 1.48 15.13
N LYS A 279 18.88 1.77 14.83
CA LYS A 279 19.97 0.79 14.77
C LYS A 279 19.99 -0.11 16.01
N LYS A 280 19.79 -1.42 15.84
CA LYS A 280 20.11 -2.41 16.87
C LYS A 280 21.56 -2.88 16.71
N PRO A 281 22.22 -3.31 17.79
CA PRO A 281 23.53 -3.96 17.68
C PRO A 281 23.45 -5.19 16.76
N LEU A 282 24.40 -5.30 15.82
CA LEU A 282 24.56 -6.51 15.02
C LEU A 282 25.01 -7.67 15.90
N SER A 283 24.71 -8.91 15.48
CA SER A 283 25.32 -10.07 16.12
C SER A 283 26.84 -10.06 15.91
N GLN A 284 27.58 -10.75 16.78
CA GLN A 284 29.05 -10.84 16.68
C GLN A 284 29.51 -11.33 15.30
N GLU A 285 28.74 -12.24 14.68
CA GLU A 285 29.00 -12.75 13.34
C GLU A 285 28.95 -11.65 12.27
N PHE A 286 27.86 -10.88 12.19
CA PHE A 286 27.72 -9.81 11.21
C PHE A 286 28.69 -8.66 11.49
N GLU A 287 28.93 -8.35 12.76
CA GLU A 287 29.89 -7.32 13.16
C GLU A 287 31.31 -7.67 12.71
N ALA A 288 31.72 -8.94 12.84
CA ALA A 288 33.02 -9.42 12.35
C ALA A 288 33.15 -9.25 10.83
N ILE A 289 32.14 -9.66 10.06
CA ILE A 289 32.14 -9.52 8.59
C ILE A 289 32.24 -8.05 8.17
N VAL A 290 31.48 -7.17 8.84
CA VAL A 290 31.50 -5.73 8.57
C VAL A 290 32.86 -5.12 8.93
N ASN A 291 33.50 -5.59 9.99
CA ASN A 291 34.84 -5.12 10.35
C ASN A 291 35.90 -5.56 9.34
N GLU A 292 35.87 -6.81 8.90
CA GLU A 292 36.75 -7.36 7.85
C GLU A 292 36.64 -6.64 6.50
N SER A 293 35.48 -6.01 6.21
CA SER A 293 35.28 -5.24 4.95
C SER A 293 36.17 -4.00 4.80
N GLY A 294 36.95 -3.65 5.84
CA GLY A 294 37.96 -2.60 5.77
C GLY A 294 37.37 -1.23 5.43
N GLU A 295 38.07 -0.49 4.58
CA GLU A 295 37.69 0.86 4.11
C GLU A 295 36.63 0.85 3.00
N HIS A 296 36.61 -0.23 2.21
CA HIS A 296 35.67 -0.38 1.09
C HIS A 296 34.22 -0.50 1.61
N GLY A 297 34.04 -1.14 2.77
CA GLY A 297 32.72 -1.31 3.38
C GLY A 297 31.92 -2.43 2.74
N ILE A 298 30.61 -2.41 2.98
CA ILE A 298 29.71 -3.51 2.59
C ILE A 298 28.65 -3.10 1.57
N VAL A 299 28.19 -4.10 0.81
CA VAL A 299 26.97 -4.06 0.02
C VAL A 299 26.01 -5.09 0.57
N VAL A 300 24.77 -4.68 0.84
CA VAL A 300 23.70 -5.58 1.26
C VAL A 300 22.91 -6.00 0.03
N PHE A 301 22.58 -7.28 -0.12
CA PHE A 301 21.80 -7.78 -1.25
C PHE A 301 20.67 -8.69 -0.78
N SER A 302 19.43 -8.30 -1.07
CA SER A 302 18.22 -9.05 -0.72
C SER A 302 17.12 -8.91 -1.78
N LEU A 303 16.56 -10.04 -2.22
CA LEU A 303 15.38 -10.08 -3.09
C LEU A 303 14.05 -10.18 -2.31
N GLY A 304 14.05 -9.85 -1.02
CA GLY A 304 12.85 -9.80 -0.18
C GLY A 304 12.40 -11.16 0.35
N SER A 305 11.42 -11.18 1.27
CA SER A 305 11.08 -12.39 2.04
C SER A 305 10.61 -13.58 1.18
N MET A 306 9.96 -13.31 0.05
CA MET A 306 9.30 -14.31 -0.80
C MET A 306 10.21 -14.95 -1.85
N VAL A 307 11.35 -14.33 -2.16
CA VAL A 307 12.32 -14.84 -3.15
C VAL A 307 13.65 -15.04 -2.45
N SER A 308 13.98 -16.30 -2.18
CA SER A 308 15.21 -16.69 -1.49
C SER A 308 16.22 -17.38 -2.40
N GLU A 309 15.82 -17.76 -3.60
CA GLU A 309 16.68 -18.33 -4.65
C GLU A 309 16.18 -17.88 -6.03
N ILE A 310 17.06 -18.02 -7.02
CA ILE A 310 16.81 -17.66 -8.42
C ILE A 310 17.48 -18.70 -9.33
N PRO A 311 17.09 -18.82 -10.61
CA PRO A 311 17.71 -19.78 -11.52
C PRO A 311 19.24 -19.66 -11.53
N MET A 312 19.94 -20.80 -11.45
CA MET A 312 21.41 -20.87 -11.30
C MET A 312 22.15 -20.03 -12.35
N LYS A 313 21.69 -20.03 -13.61
CA LYS A 313 22.27 -19.19 -14.67
C LYS A 313 22.30 -17.71 -14.27
N LYS A 314 21.18 -17.20 -13.74
CA LYS A 314 21.09 -15.80 -13.33
C LYS A 314 21.87 -15.56 -12.03
N ALA A 315 21.89 -16.53 -11.11
CA ALA A 315 22.72 -16.46 -9.91
C ALA A 315 24.23 -16.35 -10.24
N MET A 316 24.70 -17.08 -11.26
CA MET A 316 26.09 -17.01 -11.74
C MET A 316 26.43 -15.65 -12.38
N GLU A 317 25.53 -15.10 -13.21
CA GLU A 317 25.73 -13.75 -13.79
C GLU A 317 25.77 -12.67 -12.70
N ILE A 318 24.94 -12.80 -11.66
CA ILE A 318 25.00 -11.90 -10.49
C ILE A 318 26.30 -12.07 -9.73
N ALA A 319 26.68 -13.31 -9.40
CA ALA A 319 27.91 -13.61 -8.69
C ALA A 319 29.15 -13.06 -9.39
N GLU A 320 29.19 -13.14 -10.72
CA GLU A 320 30.27 -12.57 -11.55
C GLU A 320 30.32 -11.05 -11.39
N GLY A 321 29.19 -10.34 -11.53
CA GLY A 321 29.12 -8.89 -11.36
C GLY A 321 29.56 -8.43 -9.96
N LEU A 322 29.11 -9.13 -8.92
CA LEU A 322 29.48 -8.86 -7.53
C LEU A 322 30.98 -9.07 -7.26
N GLY A 323 31.61 -10.03 -7.95
CA GLY A 323 33.04 -10.30 -7.83
C GLY A 323 33.94 -9.18 -8.37
N THR A 324 33.39 -8.22 -9.12
CA THR A 324 34.16 -7.12 -9.73
C THR A 324 34.37 -5.90 -8.83
N ILE A 325 33.73 -5.86 -7.67
CA ILE A 325 33.79 -4.73 -6.74
C ILE A 325 34.59 -5.08 -5.48
N PRO A 326 35.31 -4.13 -4.86
CA PRO A 326 36.14 -4.42 -3.70
C PRO A 326 35.36 -4.54 -2.38
N GLN A 327 34.07 -4.15 -2.34
CA GLN A 327 33.23 -4.26 -1.15
C GLN A 327 32.94 -5.73 -0.80
N THR A 328 32.76 -5.98 0.50
CA THR A 328 32.20 -7.24 0.96
C THR A 328 30.69 -7.25 0.71
N VAL A 329 30.19 -8.26 0.02
CA VAL A 329 28.76 -8.39 -0.29
C VAL A 329 28.11 -9.40 0.64
N LEU A 330 27.06 -8.98 1.35
CA LEU A 330 26.19 -9.85 2.15
C LEU A 330 24.92 -10.15 1.35
N TRP A 331 24.84 -11.36 0.77
CA TRP A 331 23.73 -11.75 -0.10
C TRP A 331 22.81 -12.75 0.60
N ARG A 332 21.55 -12.36 0.83
CA ARG A 332 20.50 -13.30 1.25
C ARG A 332 20.16 -14.25 0.10
N TYR A 333 20.54 -15.52 0.24
CA TYR A 333 20.34 -16.55 -0.77
C TYR A 333 20.33 -17.94 -0.11
N THR A 334 19.33 -18.76 -0.43
CA THR A 334 19.13 -20.11 0.14
C THR A 334 19.29 -21.24 -0.87
N GLY A 335 19.45 -20.92 -2.15
CA GLY A 335 19.64 -21.92 -3.20
C GLY A 335 21.06 -22.50 -3.22
N GLU A 336 21.34 -23.30 -4.24
CA GLU A 336 22.68 -23.85 -4.46
C GLU A 336 23.71 -22.75 -4.72
N THR A 337 24.87 -22.84 -4.07
CA THR A 337 25.94 -21.84 -4.17
C THR A 337 26.44 -21.71 -5.61
N PRO A 338 26.46 -20.52 -6.21
CA PRO A 338 26.99 -20.33 -7.55
C PRO A 338 28.46 -20.78 -7.63
N PRO A 339 28.85 -21.60 -8.61
CA PRO A 339 30.21 -22.16 -8.68
C PRO A 339 31.28 -21.09 -8.93
N ASN A 340 30.91 -19.93 -9.47
CA ASN A 340 31.78 -18.78 -9.73
C ASN A 340 31.71 -17.70 -8.63
N LEU A 341 31.18 -18.01 -7.44
CA LEU A 341 31.05 -17.04 -6.35
C LEU A 341 32.42 -16.55 -5.87
N ALA A 342 32.65 -15.24 -5.98
CA ALA A 342 33.89 -14.60 -5.55
C ALA A 342 34.01 -14.52 -4.02
N LYS A 343 35.26 -14.49 -3.51
CA LYS A 343 35.57 -14.48 -2.06
C LYS A 343 35.02 -13.27 -1.29
N ASN A 344 34.76 -12.16 -1.98
CA ASN A 344 34.19 -10.95 -1.40
C ASN A 344 32.69 -11.09 -1.09
N THR A 345 32.02 -12.13 -1.61
CA THR A 345 30.58 -12.33 -1.41
C THR A 345 30.32 -13.45 -0.40
N LYS A 346 29.46 -13.18 0.57
CA LYS A 346 29.02 -14.11 1.62
C LYS A 346 27.53 -14.37 1.46
N LEU A 347 27.16 -15.64 1.28
CA LEU A 347 25.77 -16.07 1.24
C LEU A 347 25.25 -16.28 2.67
N VAL A 348 24.08 -15.75 2.96
CA VAL A 348 23.41 -15.92 4.26
C VAL A 348 21.94 -16.28 4.08
N LYS A 349 21.38 -17.04 5.01
CA LYS A 349 19.96 -17.46 4.94
C LYS A 349 19.00 -16.32 5.30
N TRP A 350 19.41 -15.44 6.19
CA TRP A 350 18.61 -14.29 6.62
C TRP A 350 19.52 -13.11 6.99
N LEU A 351 19.09 -11.89 6.69
CA LEU A 351 19.82 -10.66 6.99
C LEU A 351 19.13 -9.89 8.10
N PRO A 352 19.86 -9.35 9.09
CA PRO A 352 19.40 -8.21 9.88
C PRO A 352 19.46 -6.95 8.99
N GLN A 353 18.61 -6.92 7.95
CA GLN A 353 18.73 -6.01 6.80
C GLN A 353 18.75 -4.54 7.24
N ASN A 354 17.77 -4.09 8.03
CA ASN A 354 17.71 -2.71 8.51
C ASN A 354 18.95 -2.33 9.33
N ASP A 355 19.44 -3.22 10.21
CA ASP A 355 20.61 -2.94 11.06
C ASP A 355 21.91 -2.87 10.25
N LEU A 356 22.04 -3.70 9.20
CA LEU A 356 23.14 -3.61 8.24
C LEU A 356 23.04 -2.32 7.42
N LEU A 357 21.86 -1.94 6.96
CA LEU A 357 21.66 -0.68 6.22
C LEU A 357 21.98 0.55 7.09
N ALA A 358 21.67 0.50 8.39
CA ALA A 358 22.02 1.52 9.37
C ALA A 358 23.52 1.57 9.71
N HIS A 359 24.33 0.60 9.25
CA HIS A 359 25.75 0.56 9.55
C HIS A 359 26.54 1.60 8.71
N PRO A 360 27.44 2.41 9.30
CA PRO A 360 28.18 3.45 8.57
C PRO A 360 29.06 2.96 7.41
N LYS A 361 29.45 1.68 7.42
CA LYS A 361 30.21 1.03 6.35
C LYS A 361 29.36 0.59 5.16
N THR A 362 28.04 0.72 5.22
CA THR A 362 27.17 0.31 4.11
C THR A 362 27.22 1.33 2.99
N ARG A 363 27.57 0.83 1.79
CA ARG A 363 27.79 1.68 0.60
C ARG A 363 26.62 1.63 -0.38
N ALA A 364 26.02 0.47 -0.55
CA ALA A 364 24.90 0.28 -1.46
C ALA A 364 23.98 -0.85 -0.99
N PHE A 365 22.75 -0.80 -1.47
CA PHE A 365 21.74 -1.82 -1.25
C PHE A 365 21.22 -2.35 -2.59
N ILE A 366 21.44 -3.63 -2.87
CA ILE A 366 20.80 -4.32 -3.99
C ILE A 366 19.48 -4.89 -3.50
N THR A 367 18.38 -4.49 -4.13
CA THR A 367 17.04 -4.82 -3.67
C THR A 367 16.10 -5.14 -4.80
N HIS A 368 15.16 -6.07 -4.58
CA HIS A 368 14.01 -6.26 -5.46
C HIS A 368 13.01 -5.08 -5.49
N ALA A 369 13.30 -3.95 -4.84
CA ALA A 369 12.43 -2.78 -4.78
C ALA A 369 11.06 -3.01 -4.10
N GLY A 370 10.95 -4.04 -3.26
CA GLY A 370 9.81 -4.17 -2.34
C GLY A 370 9.74 -2.99 -1.38
N SER A 371 8.53 -2.53 -1.07
CA SER A 371 8.30 -1.30 -0.32
C SER A 371 9.09 -1.20 0.99
N HIS A 372 9.22 -2.30 1.74
CA HIS A 372 10.00 -2.32 2.98
C HIS A 372 11.47 -2.02 2.78
N GLY A 373 12.13 -2.77 1.89
CA GLY A 373 13.55 -2.57 1.63
C GLY A 373 13.82 -1.17 1.08
N VAL A 374 12.92 -0.63 0.25
CA VAL A 374 13.05 0.76 -0.23
C VAL A 374 13.01 1.75 0.92
N TYR A 375 12.05 1.61 1.86
CA TYR A 375 12.01 2.48 3.05
C TYR A 375 13.25 2.33 3.93
N GLU A 376 13.73 1.11 4.17
CA GLU A 376 14.95 0.90 4.94
C GLU A 376 16.17 1.55 4.25
N GLY A 377 16.26 1.48 2.93
CA GLY A 377 17.28 2.18 2.14
C GLY A 377 17.17 3.70 2.24
N ILE A 378 15.95 4.25 2.17
CA ILE A 378 15.69 5.70 2.33
C ILE A 378 16.04 6.16 3.73
N CYS A 379 15.53 5.49 4.77
CA CYS A 379 15.73 5.88 6.15
C CYS A 379 17.19 5.84 6.59
N ASN A 380 17.99 4.95 6.01
CA ASN A 380 19.42 4.86 6.30
C ASN A 380 20.30 5.63 5.28
N GLY A 381 19.69 6.30 4.30
CA GLY A 381 20.42 7.09 3.31
C GLY A 381 21.38 6.24 2.45
N VAL A 382 20.99 5.00 2.11
CA VAL A 382 21.81 4.05 1.35
C VAL A 382 21.35 4.00 -0.12
N PRO A 383 22.22 4.38 -1.09
CA PRO A 383 21.90 4.28 -2.51
C PRO A 383 21.56 2.85 -2.95
N MET A 384 20.67 2.72 -3.94
CA MET A 384 20.10 1.42 -4.31
C MET A 384 20.39 0.98 -5.75
N VAL A 385 20.65 -0.31 -5.94
CA VAL A 385 20.48 -1.00 -7.23
C VAL A 385 19.18 -1.80 -7.15
N LEU A 386 18.24 -1.53 -8.04
CA LEU A 386 16.87 -2.04 -7.95
C LEU A 386 16.65 -3.11 -9.01
N MET A 387 16.26 -4.32 -8.61
CA MET A 387 16.02 -5.48 -9.47
C MET A 387 14.57 -5.98 -9.29
N PRO A 388 13.56 -5.20 -9.72
CA PRO A 388 12.16 -5.54 -9.47
C PRO A 388 11.75 -6.86 -10.13
N LEU A 389 10.95 -7.65 -9.41
CA LEU A 389 10.49 -8.99 -9.81
C LEU A 389 9.00 -9.01 -10.15
N PHE A 390 8.13 -8.55 -9.23
CA PHE A 390 6.67 -8.58 -9.41
C PHE A 390 5.95 -7.59 -8.48
N GLY A 391 4.63 -7.47 -8.63
CA GLY A 391 3.82 -6.61 -7.76
C GLY A 391 4.15 -5.12 -7.92
N ASP A 392 4.22 -4.39 -6.80
CA ASP A 392 4.49 -2.94 -6.77
C ASP A 392 5.95 -2.56 -7.08
N GLN A 393 6.83 -3.54 -7.19
CA GLN A 393 8.28 -3.37 -7.24
C GLN A 393 8.75 -2.53 -8.43
N MET A 394 8.16 -2.69 -9.62
CA MET A 394 8.55 -1.92 -10.80
C MET A 394 8.25 -0.43 -10.66
N ASP A 395 7.09 -0.10 -10.07
CA ASP A 395 6.73 1.29 -9.84
C ASP A 395 7.61 1.90 -8.74
N ASN A 396 7.95 1.12 -7.70
CA ASN A 396 8.89 1.56 -6.67
C ASN A 396 10.29 1.80 -7.23
N ALA A 397 10.80 0.89 -8.05
CA ALA A 397 12.07 1.05 -8.76
C ALA A 397 12.08 2.33 -9.59
N LYS A 398 10.98 2.60 -10.31
CA LYS A 398 10.87 3.84 -11.09
C LYS A 398 10.88 5.09 -10.21
N ARG A 399 10.25 5.07 -9.04
CA ARG A 399 10.22 6.20 -8.09
C ARG A 399 11.60 6.50 -7.48
N VAL A 400 12.39 5.47 -7.20
CA VAL A 400 13.77 5.64 -6.71
C VAL A 400 14.67 6.17 -7.83
N GLU A 401 14.56 5.60 -9.03
CA GLU A 401 15.31 6.04 -10.22
C GLU A 401 15.01 7.49 -10.60
N SER A 402 13.73 7.89 -10.63
CA SER A 402 13.32 9.26 -10.99
C SER A 402 13.81 10.32 -10.01
N ARG A 403 14.13 9.92 -8.77
CA ARG A 403 14.74 10.77 -7.74
C ARG A 403 16.27 10.74 -7.78
N GLY A 404 16.87 9.99 -8.70
CA GLY A 404 18.32 9.84 -8.82
C GLY A 404 18.97 9.19 -7.60
N ALA A 405 18.20 8.39 -6.84
CA ALA A 405 18.65 7.73 -5.61
C ALA A 405 19.05 6.26 -5.82
N GLY A 406 18.97 5.77 -7.06
CA GLY A 406 19.39 4.43 -7.43
C GLY A 406 19.31 4.17 -8.93
N VAL A 407 19.77 2.98 -9.32
CA VAL A 407 19.75 2.47 -10.71
C VAL A 407 18.84 1.25 -10.79
N ALA A 408 17.86 1.25 -11.69
CA ALA A 408 17.01 0.10 -11.92
C ALA A 408 17.60 -0.80 -13.02
N LEU A 409 17.67 -2.10 -12.75
CA LEU A 409 18.09 -3.13 -13.68
C LEU A 409 16.95 -4.10 -13.92
N ASN A 410 16.75 -4.50 -15.19
CA ASN A 410 15.89 -5.63 -15.51
C ASN A 410 16.63 -6.92 -15.16
N ILE A 411 16.19 -7.63 -14.11
CA ILE A 411 16.90 -8.84 -13.64
C ILE A 411 16.99 -9.94 -14.72
N ILE A 412 16.06 -9.96 -15.67
CA ILE A 412 16.02 -10.97 -16.74
C ILE A 412 17.08 -10.66 -17.79
N GLU A 413 17.16 -9.41 -18.21
CA GLU A 413 17.99 -8.96 -19.34
C GLU A 413 19.41 -8.55 -18.93
N MET A 414 19.60 -8.14 -17.68
CA MET A 414 20.89 -7.63 -17.22
C MET A 414 21.99 -8.68 -17.27
N THR A 415 23.21 -8.19 -17.45
CA THR A 415 24.46 -8.94 -17.48
C THR A 415 25.30 -8.66 -16.23
N ALA A 416 26.35 -9.47 -16.01
CA ALA A 416 27.34 -9.22 -14.97
C ALA A 416 27.96 -7.80 -15.06
N LYS A 417 28.14 -7.30 -16.29
CA LYS A 417 28.67 -5.96 -16.55
C LYS A 417 27.70 -4.88 -16.07
N ASP A 418 26.41 -5.01 -16.35
CA ASP A 418 25.39 -4.03 -15.93
C ASP A 418 25.33 -3.91 -14.40
N ILE A 419 25.47 -5.03 -13.68
CA ILE A 419 25.55 -5.04 -12.21
C ILE A 419 26.79 -4.30 -11.73
N SER A 420 27.96 -4.60 -12.32
CA SER A 420 29.23 -3.94 -11.98
C SER A 420 29.14 -2.44 -12.17
N GLU A 421 28.60 -1.99 -13.31
CA GLU A 421 28.45 -0.58 -13.65
C GLU A 421 27.43 0.11 -12.75
N ALA A 422 26.28 -0.51 -12.47
CA ALA A 422 25.28 0.04 -11.56
C ALA A 422 25.83 0.19 -10.13
N LEU A 423 26.55 -0.81 -9.62
CA LEU A 423 27.18 -0.74 -8.30
C LEU A 423 28.25 0.35 -8.23
N LYS A 424 29.15 0.40 -9.21
CA LYS A 424 30.15 1.48 -9.29
C LYS A 424 29.49 2.84 -9.36
N ALA A 425 28.41 2.99 -10.13
CA ALA A 425 27.66 4.23 -10.22
C ALA A 425 27.10 4.64 -8.85
N VAL A 426 26.31 3.79 -8.19
CA VAL A 426 25.65 4.17 -6.92
C VAL A 426 26.62 4.33 -5.75
N ILE A 427 27.78 3.67 -5.78
CA ILE A 427 28.81 3.76 -4.74
C ILE A 427 29.70 5.00 -4.93
N TYR A 428 30.12 5.31 -6.17
CA TYR A 428 31.16 6.30 -6.42
C TYR A 428 30.67 7.62 -7.04
N ASP A 429 29.52 7.62 -7.73
CA ASP A 429 28.91 8.88 -8.21
C ASP A 429 28.16 9.55 -7.07
N LYS A 430 28.68 10.70 -6.64
CA LYS A 430 28.21 11.47 -5.48
C LYS A 430 26.72 11.81 -5.57
N LYS A 431 26.17 11.96 -6.79
CA LYS A 431 24.75 12.33 -6.98
C LYS A 431 23.80 11.34 -6.31
N TYR A 432 24.10 10.04 -6.34
CA TYR A 432 23.22 9.03 -5.74
C TYR A 432 23.21 9.14 -4.23
N LYS A 433 24.39 9.36 -3.63
CA LYS A 433 24.52 9.57 -2.18
C LYS A 433 23.86 10.87 -1.73
N GLU A 434 24.03 11.96 -2.45
CA GLU A 434 23.40 13.25 -2.15
C GLU A 434 21.87 13.16 -2.26
N ASN A 435 21.35 12.54 -3.33
CA ASN A 435 19.92 12.41 -3.54
C ASN A 435 19.25 11.51 -2.51
N ILE A 436 19.85 10.36 -2.16
CA ILE A 436 19.29 9.50 -1.12
C ILE A 436 19.38 10.15 0.27
N GLN A 437 20.44 10.92 0.56
CA GLN A 437 20.54 11.67 1.83
C GLN A 437 19.45 12.73 1.93
N ARG A 438 19.26 13.52 0.88
CA ARG A 438 18.15 14.49 0.80
C ARG A 438 16.79 13.80 0.98
N LEU A 439 16.58 12.65 0.34
CA LEU A 439 15.33 11.90 0.46
C LEU A 439 15.14 11.35 1.89
N SER A 440 16.22 10.89 2.52
CA SER A 440 16.24 10.44 3.91
C SER A 440 15.84 11.56 4.87
N GLU A 441 16.48 12.72 4.75
CA GLU A 441 16.20 13.91 5.55
C GLU A 441 14.72 14.31 5.44
N LEU A 442 14.19 14.40 4.22
CA LEU A 442 12.77 14.72 3.99
C LEU A 442 11.81 13.67 4.57
N HIS A 443 12.17 12.38 4.50
CA HIS A 443 11.32 11.31 5.00
C HIS A 443 11.32 11.23 6.53
N LEU A 444 12.47 11.51 7.16
CA LEU A 444 12.64 11.47 8.62
C LEU A 444 12.14 12.75 9.30
N ASP A 445 12.09 13.89 8.60
CA ASP A 445 11.54 15.15 9.11
C ASP A 445 10.01 15.13 9.16
N ARG A 446 9.49 14.55 10.24
CA ARG A 446 8.04 14.40 10.49
C ARG A 446 7.72 14.59 11.97
N PRO A 447 6.53 15.11 12.30
CA PRO A 447 6.15 15.42 13.67
C PRO A 447 5.94 14.16 14.54
N ILE A 448 5.53 13.05 13.93
CA ILE A 448 5.20 11.80 14.62
C ILE A 448 5.85 10.64 13.86
N HIS A 449 6.50 9.73 14.59
CA HIS A 449 7.05 8.52 13.99
C HIS A 449 5.91 7.61 13.46
N PRO A 450 6.03 6.97 12.28
CA PRO A 450 4.93 6.22 11.66
C PRO A 450 4.38 5.08 12.52
N LEU A 451 5.24 4.44 13.33
CA LEU A 451 4.83 3.40 14.26
C LEU A 451 3.88 3.96 15.33
N ASP A 452 4.26 5.07 15.95
CA ASP A 452 3.45 5.71 17.00
C ASP A 452 2.15 6.24 16.41
N LEU A 453 2.19 6.79 15.18
CA LEU A 453 1.01 7.22 14.45
C LEU A 453 0.05 6.06 14.16
N ALA A 454 0.57 4.91 13.72
CA ALA A 454 -0.23 3.71 13.49
C ALA A 454 -0.91 3.23 14.77
N VAL A 455 -0.14 3.11 15.86
CA VAL A 455 -0.64 2.70 17.18
C VAL A 455 -1.71 3.65 17.67
N HIS A 456 -1.48 4.96 17.59
CA HIS A 456 -2.44 5.98 17.98
C HIS A 456 -3.79 5.81 17.28
N TRP A 457 -3.80 5.58 15.97
CA TRP A 457 -5.05 5.43 15.22
C TRP A 457 -5.76 4.11 15.48
N VAL A 458 -5.02 3.03 15.78
CA VAL A 458 -5.63 1.78 16.25
C VAL A 458 -6.33 2.00 17.59
N GLU A 459 -5.62 2.59 18.55
CA GLU A 459 -6.16 2.93 19.87
C GLU A 459 -7.35 3.89 19.77
N PHE A 460 -7.27 4.88 18.88
CA PHE A 460 -8.34 5.83 18.61
C PHE A 460 -9.62 5.10 18.20
N VAL A 461 -9.54 4.21 17.22
CA VAL A 461 -10.72 3.47 16.73
C VAL A 461 -11.29 2.55 17.81
N MET A 462 -10.43 1.85 18.56
CA MET A 462 -10.85 1.01 19.69
C MET A 462 -11.60 1.82 20.77
N LYS A 463 -11.07 3.00 21.10
CA LYS A 463 -11.61 3.90 22.13
C LYS A 463 -12.91 4.58 21.70
N HIS A 464 -12.98 5.04 20.45
CA HIS A 464 -14.09 5.85 19.94
C HIS A 464 -15.14 5.06 19.15
N LYS A 465 -14.96 3.74 19.04
CA LYS A 465 -15.85 2.83 18.31
C LYS A 465 -16.03 3.24 16.85
N GLY A 466 -14.92 3.59 16.19
CA GLY A 466 -14.86 4.03 14.80
C GLY A 466 -14.42 5.48 14.64
N ALA A 467 -14.55 6.01 13.41
CA ALA A 467 -14.16 7.37 13.07
C ALA A 467 -15.11 8.05 12.04
N PRO A 468 -16.44 8.10 12.29
CA PRO A 468 -17.41 8.60 11.31
C PRO A 468 -17.19 10.06 10.90
N HIS A 469 -16.62 10.89 11.79
CA HIS A 469 -16.29 12.29 11.51
C HIS A 469 -15.18 12.48 10.46
N LEU A 470 -14.45 11.42 10.11
CA LEU A 470 -13.44 11.44 9.04
C LEU A 470 -14.00 10.96 7.68
N ARG A 471 -15.24 10.44 7.66
CA ARG A 471 -15.90 9.95 6.44
C ARG A 471 -16.50 11.15 5.68
N PRO A 472 -16.17 11.33 4.38
CA PRO A 472 -16.73 12.41 3.60
C PRO A 472 -18.21 12.16 3.27
N ALA A 473 -19.00 13.24 3.12
CA ALA A 473 -20.40 13.16 2.68
C ALA A 473 -20.57 12.57 1.27
N ALA A 474 -19.47 12.44 0.50
CA ALA A 474 -19.46 11.79 -0.81
C ALA A 474 -20.07 10.38 -0.81
N HIS A 475 -20.00 9.67 0.32
CA HIS A 475 -20.62 8.36 0.47
C HIS A 475 -22.15 8.37 0.43
N ASP A 476 -22.77 9.52 0.72
CA ASP A 476 -24.22 9.67 0.80
C ASP A 476 -24.82 10.33 -0.45
N LEU A 477 -23.96 10.70 -1.42
CA LEU A 477 -24.37 11.36 -2.67
C LEU A 477 -24.52 10.35 -3.80
N ASN A 478 -25.56 10.52 -4.61
CA ASN A 478 -25.64 9.81 -5.88
C ASN A 478 -24.69 10.43 -6.93
N TRP A 479 -24.46 9.74 -8.04
CA TRP A 479 -23.53 10.17 -9.09
C TRP A 479 -23.84 11.56 -9.66
N VAL A 480 -25.12 11.93 -9.79
CA VAL A 480 -25.55 13.25 -10.31
C VAL A 480 -25.15 14.35 -9.34
N GLN A 481 -25.41 14.16 -8.04
CA GLN A 481 -25.07 15.11 -6.98
C GLN A 481 -23.54 15.22 -6.79
N TYR A 482 -22.84 14.08 -6.75
CA TYR A 482 -21.39 14.04 -6.55
C TYR A 482 -20.64 14.84 -7.63
N HIS A 483 -21.08 14.74 -8.89
CA HIS A 483 -20.51 15.50 -10.00
C HIS A 483 -21.19 16.86 -10.25
N SER A 484 -22.13 17.28 -9.38
CA SER A 484 -22.87 18.54 -9.48
C SER A 484 -23.57 18.75 -10.83
N ILE A 485 -24.02 17.67 -11.47
CA ILE A 485 -24.65 17.71 -12.79
C ILE A 485 -26.02 18.37 -12.72
N ASP A 486 -26.75 18.15 -11.64
CA ASP A 486 -27.99 18.84 -11.29
C ASP A 486 -27.79 20.36 -11.20
N VAL A 487 -26.74 20.81 -10.51
CA VAL A 487 -26.38 22.23 -10.38
C VAL A 487 -25.98 22.83 -11.74
N LEU A 488 -25.13 22.14 -12.51
CA LEU A 488 -24.70 22.59 -13.83
C LEU A 488 -25.89 22.69 -14.80
N ALA A 489 -26.79 21.71 -14.77
CA ALA A 489 -28.02 21.71 -15.57
C ALA A 489 -28.94 22.88 -15.18
N PHE A 490 -29.11 23.15 -13.88
CA PHE A 490 -29.88 24.29 -13.39
C PHE A 490 -29.29 25.64 -13.84
N LEU A 491 -27.98 25.83 -13.69
CA LEU A 491 -27.29 27.06 -14.10
C LEU A 491 -27.36 27.27 -15.62
N LEU A 492 -27.22 26.21 -16.42
CA LEU A 492 -27.38 26.27 -17.86
C LEU A 492 -28.81 26.66 -18.25
N ALA A 493 -29.82 26.04 -17.65
CA ALA A 493 -31.22 26.37 -17.89
C ALA A 493 -31.54 27.82 -17.53
N ALA A 494 -31.07 28.30 -16.39
CA ALA A 494 -31.24 29.69 -15.96
C ALA A 494 -30.56 30.68 -16.94
N SER A 495 -29.36 30.35 -17.40
CA SER A 495 -28.62 31.17 -18.38
C SER A 495 -29.33 31.22 -19.74
N LEU A 496 -29.81 30.08 -20.25
CA LEU A 496 -30.58 30.02 -21.50
C LEU A 496 -31.90 30.79 -21.39
N LEU A 497 -32.58 30.72 -20.25
CA LEU A 497 -33.81 31.48 -20.00
C LEU A 497 -33.54 32.99 -19.98
N ALA A 498 -32.48 33.43 -19.28
CA ALA A 498 -32.09 34.84 -19.25
C ALA A 498 -31.71 35.38 -20.63
N LEU A 499 -30.97 34.59 -21.42
CA LEU A 499 -30.65 34.91 -22.82
C LEU A 499 -31.91 34.99 -23.68
N PHE A 500 -32.83 34.05 -23.53
CA PHE A 500 -34.11 34.05 -24.24
C PHE A 500 -34.95 35.30 -23.92
N ILE A 501 -35.09 35.64 -22.64
CA ILE A 501 -35.79 36.85 -22.19
C ILE A 501 -35.11 38.09 -22.76
N SER A 502 -33.79 38.19 -22.65
CA SER A 502 -33.01 39.33 -23.18
C SER A 502 -33.20 39.48 -24.69
N MET A 503 -33.13 38.37 -25.45
CA MET A 503 -33.41 38.38 -26.88
C MET A 503 -34.83 38.84 -27.19
N LYS A 504 -35.84 38.37 -26.44
CA LYS A 504 -37.24 38.80 -26.61
C LYS A 504 -37.43 40.28 -26.29
N CYS A 505 -36.82 40.79 -25.24
CA CYS A 505 -36.80 42.20 -24.88
C CYS A 505 -36.12 43.04 -25.96
N CYS A 506 -34.93 42.64 -26.44
CA CYS A 506 -34.22 43.31 -27.53
C CYS A 506 -35.05 43.31 -28.82
N MET A 507 -35.63 42.18 -29.22
CA MET A 507 -36.51 42.11 -30.40
C MET A 507 -37.75 43.00 -30.24
N PHE A 508 -38.34 43.05 -29.04
CA PHE A 508 -39.47 43.92 -28.76
C PHE A 508 -39.09 45.40 -28.85
N CYS A 509 -37.96 45.80 -28.25
CA CYS A 509 -37.42 47.16 -28.33
C CYS A 509 -37.08 47.53 -29.78
N CYS A 510 -36.42 46.65 -30.54
CA CYS A 510 -36.11 46.87 -31.95
C CYS A 510 -37.38 47.01 -32.81
N ARG A 511 -38.41 46.18 -32.60
CA ARG A 511 -39.71 46.33 -33.27
C ARG A 511 -40.38 47.67 -32.93
N LYS A 512 -40.31 48.14 -31.69
CA LYS A 512 -40.89 49.43 -31.29
C LYS A 512 -40.10 50.64 -31.80
N CYS A 513 -38.78 50.56 -31.86
CA CYS A 513 -37.90 51.67 -32.25
C CYS A 513 -37.73 51.78 -33.78
N PHE A 514 -37.72 50.67 -34.53
CA PHE A 514 -37.45 50.67 -35.98
C PHE A 514 -38.68 50.46 -36.87
N CYS A 515 -39.85 50.06 -36.34
CA CYS A 515 -41.10 49.93 -37.14
C CYS A 515 -42.08 51.12 -37.00
N LYS A 516 -41.57 52.33 -36.76
CA LYS A 516 -42.31 53.59 -36.97
C LYS A 516 -41.78 54.33 -38.22
N SER A 517 -42.04 53.77 -39.40
CA SER A 517 -41.96 54.51 -40.67
C SER A 517 -42.99 53.92 -41.62
N GLY A 518 -43.99 54.72 -42.01
CA GLY A 518 -45.01 54.29 -42.98
C GLY A 518 -46.46 54.76 -42.75
N ARG A 519 -46.72 55.92 -42.13
CA ARG A 519 -48.02 56.61 -42.27
C ARG A 519 -47.87 57.72 -43.33
N LEU A 520 -47.87 57.35 -44.61
CA LEU A 520 -47.89 58.30 -45.73
C LEU A 520 -49.34 58.62 -46.14
N THR A 521 -49.77 59.81 -45.73
CA THR A 521 -50.60 60.80 -46.43
C THR A 521 -51.81 60.37 -47.29
N LYS A 522 -52.99 60.81 -46.84
CA LYS A 522 -54.25 61.06 -47.57
C LYS A 522 -54.02 61.58 -49.01
N LYS A 523 -54.60 60.92 -50.02
CA LYS A 523 -54.86 61.54 -51.34
C LYS A 523 -56.27 62.13 -51.39
N SER A 524 -56.32 63.38 -51.82
CA SER A 524 -57.48 64.25 -51.97
C SER A 524 -58.46 63.78 -53.05
N LYS A 525 -59.73 64.17 -52.86
CA LYS A 525 -60.91 64.02 -53.73
C LYS A 525 -60.67 64.36 -55.21
N SER A 526 -61.33 63.62 -56.09
CA SER A 526 -61.90 64.14 -57.33
C SER A 526 -63.42 63.90 -57.31
N LYS A 527 -64.18 64.94 -57.66
CA LYS A 527 -65.65 65.01 -57.71
C LYS A 527 -66.14 64.88 -59.17
N SER A 528 -67.40 64.43 -59.28
CA SER A 528 -68.38 64.61 -60.38
C SER A 528 -68.09 63.90 -61.71
N HIS A 529 -69.07 63.36 -62.44
CA HIS A 529 -70.51 63.67 -62.49
C HIS A 529 -71.36 62.41 -62.60
#